data_AF-A0A848G614-F1
#
_entry.id   AF-A0A848G614-F1
#
_cell.length_a   1.000
_cell.length_b   1.000
_cell.length_c   1.000
_cell.angle_alpha   90.00
_cell.angle_beta   90.00
_cell.angle_gamma   90.00
#
_symmetry.space_group_name_H-M   'P 1'
#
loop_
_entity.id
_entity.type
_entity.pdbx_description
1 polymer ?
#
loop_
_entity_poly.entity_id
_entity_poly.type
_entity_poly.pdbx_seq_one_letter_code
_entity_poly.pdbx_strand_id
1 'polypeptide(L)'
;MSDPCDCFGEDGDESLLPAYESSPELALAALLSLMTSFPARRSPAVARSIISHLQVVSADPRLDGLLRDCAAQLMCNWQALELLSLPVAGPLALATPPGVN
;
A
#
# COMPACT_ATOMS: atom_id res chain seq x y z
N MET A 1 -18.17 -22.91 9.88
CA MET A 1 -18.64 -21.52 9.94
C MET A 1 -17.43 -20.67 9.63
N SER A 2 -17.29 -20.23 8.38
CA SER A 2 -16.19 -19.38 7.95
C SER A 2 -16.83 -18.08 7.48
N ASP A 3 -16.77 -17.05 8.30
CA ASP A 3 -17.06 -15.69 7.86
C ASP A 3 -15.89 -15.23 6.96
N PRO A 4 -16.14 -14.88 5.70
CA PRO A 4 -15.14 -14.18 4.92
C PRO A 4 -15.01 -12.76 5.49
N CYS A 5 -13.80 -12.38 5.92
CA CYS A 5 -13.50 -10.98 6.24
C CYS A 5 -13.71 -10.13 4.98
N ASP A 6 -14.87 -9.50 4.87
CA ASP A 6 -15.12 -8.36 4.02
C ASP A 6 -14.39 -7.14 4.59
N CYS A 7 -13.13 -6.95 4.18
CA CYS A 7 -12.39 -5.71 4.41
C CYS A 7 -12.39 -4.81 3.16
N PHE A 8 -13.48 -4.81 2.38
CA PHE A 8 -13.66 -3.92 1.23
C PHE A 8 -14.98 -3.14 1.37
N GLY A 9 -14.86 -1.87 1.73
CA GLY A 9 -15.97 -0.92 1.86
C GLY A 9 -15.88 -0.16 3.19
N GLU A 10 -16.09 1.14 3.33
CA GLU A 10 -16.78 2.13 2.50
C GLU A 10 -16.31 3.53 2.96
N ASP A 11 -16.40 4.50 2.04
CA ASP A 11 -16.58 5.94 2.20
C ASP A 11 -15.89 6.71 3.35
N GLY A 12 -15.12 7.72 2.95
CA GLY A 12 -14.35 8.58 3.84
C GLY A 12 -15.18 9.31 4.89
N ASP A 13 -14.98 8.90 6.14
CA ASP A 13 -15.20 9.70 7.33
C ASP A 13 -13.84 10.25 7.79
N GLU A 14 -13.70 11.57 7.89
CA GLU A 14 -12.47 12.24 8.35
C GLU A 14 -12.07 11.87 9.80
N SER A 15 -12.90 11.11 10.53
CA SER A 15 -12.58 10.55 11.85
C SER A 15 -11.99 9.12 11.79
N LEU A 16 -11.82 8.53 10.59
CA LEU A 16 -11.19 7.22 10.39
C LEU A 16 -9.68 7.29 10.12
N LEU A 17 -9.08 8.49 10.19
CA LEU A 17 -7.63 8.60 10.15
C LEU A 17 -7.05 7.79 11.32
N PRO A 18 -6.17 6.82 11.07
CA PRO A 18 -5.59 6.02 12.13
C PRO A 18 -4.97 6.93 13.20
N ALA A 19 -5.31 6.71 14.46
CA ALA A 19 -4.88 7.55 15.58
C ALA A 19 -3.40 7.31 15.97
N TYR A 20 -2.49 7.46 15.00
CA TYR A 20 -1.05 7.26 15.18
C TYR A 20 -0.45 8.21 16.22
N GLU A 21 -1.01 9.43 16.32
CA GLU A 21 -0.62 10.41 17.34
C GLU A 21 -0.75 9.89 18.77
N SER A 22 -1.69 8.97 19.03
CA SER A 22 -1.92 8.38 20.35
C SER A 22 -1.23 7.03 20.52
N SER A 23 -0.89 6.36 19.42
CA SER A 23 -0.36 4.98 19.42
C SER A 23 0.47 4.73 18.16
N PRO A 24 1.78 5.04 18.18
CA PRO A 24 2.65 4.91 17.00
C PRO A 24 2.81 3.45 16.54
N GLU A 25 2.63 2.49 17.43
CA GLU A 25 2.66 1.06 17.13
C GLU A 25 1.53 0.63 16.18
N LEU A 26 0.43 1.40 16.10
CA LEU A 26 -0.64 1.14 15.13
C LEU A 26 -0.15 1.31 13.69
N ALA A 27 0.76 2.25 13.43
CA ALA A 27 1.34 2.43 12.10
C ALA A 27 2.16 1.19 11.71
N LEU A 28 2.91 0.62 12.67
CA LEU A 28 3.65 -0.61 12.48
C LEU A 28 2.74 -1.83 12.28
N ALA A 29 1.67 -1.96 13.06
CA ALA A 29 0.71 -3.05 12.93
C ALA A 29 -0.01 -3.01 11.56
N ALA A 30 -0.45 -1.83 11.13
CA ALA A 30 -1.04 -1.63 9.82
C ALA A 30 -0.04 -1.94 8.69
N LEU A 31 1.21 -1.48 8.82
CA LEU A 31 2.29 -1.79 7.89
C LEU A 31 2.51 -3.31 7.74
N LEU A 32 2.65 -4.04 8.84
CA LEU A 32 2.83 -5.51 8.82
C LEU A 32 1.62 -6.22 8.16
N SER A 33 0.41 -5.73 8.43
CA SER A 33 -0.81 -6.28 7.82
C SER A 33 -0.83 -6.07 6.30
N LEU A 34 -0.46 -4.87 5.84
CA LEU A 34 -0.36 -4.56 4.42
C LEU A 34 0.73 -5.39 3.73
N MET A 35 1.92 -5.49 4.34
CA MET A 35 3.04 -6.27 3.81
C MET A 35 2.71 -7.75 3.67
N THR A 36 1.97 -8.34 4.62
CA THR A 36 1.55 -9.75 4.54
C THR A 36 0.46 -9.99 3.51
N SER A 37 -0.37 -8.98 3.23
CA SER A 37 -1.43 -9.06 2.20
C SER A 37 -0.92 -8.89 0.76
N PHE A 38 0.19 -8.15 0.57
CA PHE A 38 0.70 -7.77 -0.74
C PHE A 38 1.03 -8.94 -1.68
N PRO A 39 1.64 -10.07 -1.24
CA PRO A 39 1.92 -11.20 -2.12
C PRO A 39 0.67 -11.79 -2.78
N ALA A 40 -0.48 -11.78 -2.07
CA ALA A 40 -1.74 -12.30 -2.58
C ALA A 40 -2.42 -11.35 -3.57
N ARG A 41 -2.21 -10.04 -3.41
CA ARG A 41 -2.80 -8.98 -4.26
C ARG A 41 -1.76 -7.90 -4.54
N ARG A 42 -0.93 -8.13 -5.56
CA ARG A 42 0.11 -7.18 -6.03
C ARG A 42 -0.52 -5.95 -6.67
N SER A 43 -0.98 -5.03 -5.83
CA SER A 43 -1.65 -3.79 -6.23
C SER A 43 -0.75 -2.58 -6.00
N PRO A 44 -0.62 -1.66 -6.97
CA PRO A 44 0.08 -0.39 -6.79
C PRO A 44 -0.46 0.42 -5.62
N ALA A 45 -1.77 0.40 -5.40
CA ALA A 45 -2.39 1.11 -4.29
C ALA A 45 -1.91 0.57 -2.93
N VAL A 46 -1.75 -0.75 -2.81
CA VAL A 46 -1.24 -1.38 -1.59
C VAL A 46 0.24 -1.04 -1.37
N ALA A 47 1.06 -1.10 -2.43
CA ALA A 47 2.47 -0.68 -2.34
C ALA A 47 2.61 0.79 -1.90
N ARG A 48 1.78 1.69 -2.46
CA ARG A 48 1.74 3.10 -2.07
C ARG A 48 1.33 3.30 -0.61
N SER A 49 0.30 2.57 -0.15
CA SER A 49 -0.10 2.60 1.26
C SER A 49 1.04 2.14 2.17
N ILE A 50 1.77 1.09 1.79
CA ILE A 50 2.94 0.60 2.54
C ILE A 50 4.02 1.70 2.64
N ILE A 51 4.34 2.37 1.52
CA ILE A 51 5.30 3.49 1.51
C ILE A 51 4.84 4.60 2.47
N SER A 52 3.56 4.98 2.44
CA SER A 52 3.01 6.00 3.34
C SER A 52 3.17 5.63 4.82
N HIS A 53 2.95 4.36 5.18
CA HIS A 53 3.12 3.91 6.56
C HIS A 53 4.60 3.84 6.97
N LEU A 54 5.50 3.42 6.06
CA LEU A 54 6.95 3.46 6.29
C LEU A 54 7.45 4.88 6.54
N GLN A 55 6.88 5.88 5.85
CA GLN A 55 7.20 7.29 6.07
C GLN A 55 6.79 7.75 7.47
N VAL A 56 5.60 7.36 7.94
CA VAL A 56 5.15 7.67 9.31
C VAL A 56 6.08 7.01 10.33
N VAL A 57 6.35 5.71 10.17
CA VAL A 57 7.21 4.95 11.10
C VAL A 57 8.64 5.52 11.13
N SER A 58 9.23 5.86 9.99
CA SER A 58 10.60 6.40 9.93
C SER A 58 10.72 7.83 10.48
N ALA A 59 9.63 8.61 10.45
CA ALA A 59 9.61 9.98 10.94
C ALA A 59 9.26 10.09 12.44
N ASP A 60 8.70 9.04 13.06
CA ASP A 60 8.21 9.12 14.44
C ASP A 60 9.34 9.00 15.48
N PRO A 61 9.69 10.08 16.21
CA PRO A 61 10.78 10.07 17.19
C PRO A 61 10.50 9.19 18.41
N ARG A 62 9.24 8.78 18.63
CA ARG A 62 8.82 7.96 19.77
C ARG A 62 9.18 6.48 19.59
N LEU A 63 9.41 6.04 18.35
CA LEU A 63 9.82 4.67 18.04
C LEU A 63 11.32 4.44 18.24
N ASP A 64 11.74 3.18 18.27
CA ASP A 64 13.17 2.83 18.36
C ASP A 64 13.95 3.27 17.11
N GLY A 65 15.21 3.68 17.30
CA GLY A 65 16.06 4.16 16.21
C GLY A 65 16.29 3.11 15.12
N LEU A 66 16.49 1.84 15.48
CA LEU A 66 16.67 0.77 14.51
C LEU A 66 15.40 0.52 13.69
N LEU A 67 14.23 0.65 14.31
CA LEU A 67 12.95 0.52 13.60
C LEU A 67 12.77 1.66 12.58
N ARG A 68 13.11 2.89 12.96
CA ARG A 68 13.06 4.03 12.03
C ARG A 68 14.00 3.85 10.84
N ASP A 69 15.25 3.46 11.12
CA ASP A 69 16.26 3.26 10.08
C ASP A 69 15.88 2.13 9.13
N CYS A 70 15.34 1.03 9.68
CA CYS A 70 14.82 -0.07 8.88
C CYS A 70 13.64 0.38 7.99
N ALA A 71 12.69 1.13 8.54
CA ALA A 71 11.57 1.65 7.77
C ALA A 71 12.05 2.57 6.63
N ALA A 72 13.04 3.42 6.90
CA ALA A 72 13.62 4.31 5.88
C ALA A 72 14.30 3.53 4.74
N GLN A 73 15.06 2.48 5.07
CA GLN A 73 15.72 1.63 4.07
C GLN A 73 14.72 0.86 3.21
N LEU A 74 13.61 0.40 3.80
CA LEU A 74 12.58 -0.36 3.09
C LEU A 74 11.81 0.47 2.06
N MET A 75 11.74 1.80 2.22
CA MET A 75 10.99 2.67 1.30
C MET A 75 11.44 2.52 -0.16
N CYS A 76 12.76 2.47 -0.42
CA CYS A 76 13.30 2.31 -1.78
C CYS A 76 12.85 1.00 -2.44
N ASN A 77 12.85 -0.10 -1.67
CA ASN A 77 12.42 -1.41 -2.18
C ASN A 77 10.92 -1.40 -2.53
N TRP A 78 10.10 -0.74 -1.71
CA TRP A 78 8.67 -0.66 -1.95
C TRP A 78 8.30 0.29 -3.09
N GLN A 79 9.04 1.37 -3.31
CA GLN A 79 8.88 2.22 -4.50
C GLN A 79 9.14 1.44 -5.79
N ALA A 80 10.16 0.57 -5.81
CA ALA A 80 10.39 -0.32 -6.95
C ALA A 80 9.22 -1.31 -7.15
N LEU A 81 8.70 -1.89 -6.07
CA LEU A 81 7.55 -2.80 -6.13
C LEU A 81 6.25 -2.10 -6.59
N GLU A 82 6.02 -0.84 -6.20
CA GLU A 82 4.91 -0.04 -6.70
C GLU A 82 4.97 0.06 -8.23
N LEU A 83 6.12 0.47 -8.77
CA LEU A 83 6.32 0.58 -10.22
C LEU A 83 6.13 -0.75 -10.95
N LEU A 84 6.65 -1.85 -10.38
CA LEU A 84 6.52 -3.19 -10.95
C LEU A 84 5.08 -3.73 -10.88
N SER A 85 4.26 -3.21 -9.98
CA SER A 85 2.85 -3.61 -9.84
C SER A 85 1.91 -2.83 -10.75
N LEU A 86 2.39 -1.76 -11.41
CA LEU A 86 1.59 -1.01 -12.37
C LEU A 86 1.20 -1.92 -13.55
N PRO A 87 -0.05 -1.82 -14.03
CA PRO A 87 -0.42 -2.52 -15.25
C PRO A 87 0.49 -2.04 -16.38
N VAL A 88 1.07 -2.98 -17.14
CA VAL A 88 1.80 -2.62 -18.35
C VAL A 88 0.79 -1.94 -19.28
N ALA A 89 0.93 -0.63 -19.47
CA ALA A 89 0.14 0.09 -20.45
C ALA A 89 0.64 -0.34 -21.84
N GLY A 90 0.16 -1.49 -22.31
CA GLY A 90 0.43 -1.97 -23.66
C GLY A 90 -0.38 -1.13 -24.65
N PRO A 91 0.26 -0.41 -25.58
CA PRO A 91 -0.47 0.25 -26.65
C PRO A 91 -0.72 -0.78 -27.76
N LEU A 92 -1.77 -1.59 -27.62
CA LEU A 92 -2.40 -2.28 -28.75
C LEU A 92 -3.91 -2.37 -28.49
N ALA A 93 -4.55 -1.20 -28.38
CA ALA A 93 -5.92 -1.09 -28.83
C ALA A 93 -5.90 -1.50 -30.30
N LEU A 94 -6.33 -2.73 -30.57
CA LEU A 94 -6.47 -3.32 -31.88
C LEU A 94 -7.39 -2.40 -32.68
N ALA A 95 -6.80 -1.49 -33.47
CA ALA A 95 -7.53 -0.68 -34.41
C ALA A 95 -8.12 -1.63 -35.45
N THR A 96 -9.36 -2.04 -35.24
CA THR A 96 -10.13 -2.77 -36.23
C THR A 96 -10.26 -1.86 -37.46
N PRO A 97 -9.78 -2.27 -38.65
CA PRO A 97 -10.00 -1.49 -39.84
C PRO A 97 -11.51 -1.45 -40.12
N PRO A 98 -12.08 -0.29 -40.51
CA PRO A 98 -13.47 -0.22 -40.90
C PRO A 98 -13.66 -1.08 -42.15
N GLY A 99 -14.44 -2.15 -42.01
CA GLY A 99 -14.86 -2.98 -43.14
C GLY A 99 -15.65 -2.13 -44.13
N VAL A 100 -15.15 -2.05 -45.36
CA VAL A 100 -15.85 -1.45 -46.50
C VAL A 100 -16.72 -2.54 -47.10
N ASN A 101 -18.03 -2.31 -47.07
CA ASN A 101 -19.07 -3.09 -47.76
C ASN A 101 -19.20 -2.59 -49.20
#